data_AF-A0A517ZDS0-F1
#
_entry.id   AF-A0A517ZDS0-F1
#
_cell.length_a   1.000
_cell.length_b   1.000
_cell.length_c   1.000
_cell.angle_alpha   90.00
_cell.angle_beta   90.00
_cell.angle_gamma   90.00
#
_symmetry.space_group_name_H-M   'P 1'
#
loop_
_entity.id
_entity.type
_entity.pdbx_description
1 polymer ?
#
loop_
_entity_poly.entity_id
_entity_poly.type
_entity_poly.pdbx_seq_one_letter_code
_entity_poly.pdbx_strand_id
1 'polypeptide(L)'
;MLDLDHPLTPHVFAASRQIDMILDIAKRLTVSDATGRRLLVQTAAPCFAALRWLNEAHFEKSPAIAASIDGLDVQLKVLAEQPASLPTGTGRRRVCGVCGDRITRANSYQPEFCSECLKTLHPALMAVESCEEGFGTEAI
;
A
#
# COMPACT_ATOMS: atom_id res chain seq x y z
N MET A 1 15.85 -15.20 13.21
CA MET A 1 14.86 -16.27 12.97
C MET A 1 13.59 -15.76 13.63
N LEU A 2 12.51 -15.61 12.89
CA LEU A 2 11.25 -15.06 13.38
C LEU A 2 10.74 -15.91 14.55
N ASP A 3 10.54 -15.31 15.74
CA ASP A 3 9.91 -16.01 16.86
C ASP A 3 8.39 -16.06 16.64
N LEU A 4 7.89 -17.26 16.32
CA LEU A 4 6.47 -17.48 16.11
C LEU A 4 5.66 -17.49 17.41
N ASP A 5 6.32 -17.65 18.55
CA ASP A 5 5.69 -17.72 19.86
C ASP A 5 5.67 -16.35 20.57
N HIS A 6 6.30 -15.33 19.99
CA HIS A 6 6.27 -13.98 20.54
C HIS A 6 4.84 -13.41 20.57
N PRO A 7 4.38 -12.80 21.69
CA PRO A 7 3.01 -12.27 21.81
C PRO A 7 2.60 -11.26 20.72
N LEU A 8 3.57 -10.55 20.13
CA LEU A 8 3.32 -9.58 19.07
C LEU A 8 3.22 -10.18 17.67
N THR A 9 3.69 -11.41 17.46
CA THR A 9 3.75 -12.04 16.12
C THR A 9 2.40 -12.09 15.41
N PRO A 10 1.27 -12.46 16.05
CA PRO A 10 -0.05 -12.41 15.42
C PRO A 10 -0.45 -11.00 14.96
N HIS A 11 -0.04 -9.98 15.71
CA HIS A 11 -0.38 -8.58 15.44
C HIS A 11 0.47 -7.99 14.31
N VAL A 12 1.73 -8.39 14.22
CA VAL A 12 2.60 -8.07 13.08
C VAL A 12 2.03 -8.69 11.80
N PHE A 13 1.64 -9.96 11.80
CA PHE A 13 0.98 -10.57 10.64
C PHE A 13 -0.36 -9.90 10.28
N ALA A 14 -1.13 -9.48 11.29
CA ALA A 14 -2.36 -8.73 11.06
C ALA A 14 -2.07 -7.38 10.36
N ALA A 15 -1.02 -6.67 10.79
CA ALA A 15 -0.56 -5.44 10.16
C ALA A 15 -0.08 -5.68 8.72
N SER A 16 0.80 -6.66 8.50
CA SER A 16 1.28 -7.04 7.16
C SER A 16 0.12 -7.33 6.20
N ARG A 17 -0.93 -8.02 6.67
CA ARG A 17 -2.12 -8.27 5.86
C ARG A 17 -2.84 -6.98 5.44
N GLN A 18 -2.94 -5.97 6.31
CA GLN A 18 -3.54 -4.69 5.92
C GLN A 18 -2.65 -3.94 4.93
N ILE A 19 -1.32 -3.98 5.13
CA ILE A 19 -0.34 -3.37 4.22
C ILE A 19 -0.44 -3.99 2.82
N ASP A 20 -0.54 -5.32 2.71
CA ASP A 20 -0.75 -6.02 1.44
C ASP A 20 -2.03 -5.59 0.73
N MET A 21 -3.12 -5.38 1.48
CA MET A 21 -4.39 -4.88 0.92
C MET A 21 -4.24 -3.45 0.39
N ILE A 22 -3.57 -2.56 1.14
CA ILE A 22 -3.27 -1.20 0.69
C ILE A 22 -2.42 -1.23 -0.58
N LEU A 23 -1.42 -2.11 -0.66
CA LEU A 23 -0.58 -2.29 -1.83
C LEU A 23 -1.37 -2.80 -3.05
N ASP A 24 -2.30 -3.74 -2.86
CA ASP A 24 -3.19 -4.19 -3.93
C ASP A 24 -4.09 -3.06 -4.45
N ILE A 25 -4.63 -2.24 -3.54
CA ILE A 25 -5.40 -1.04 -3.89
C ILE A 25 -4.54 -0.06 -4.68
N ALA A 26 -3.32 0.23 -4.21
CA ALA A 26 -2.39 1.12 -4.88
C ALA A 26 -2.02 0.65 -6.29
N LYS A 27 -1.79 -0.65 -6.48
CA LYS A 27 -1.58 -1.26 -7.80
C LYS A 27 -2.76 -0.96 -8.73
N ARG A 28 -3.99 -1.18 -8.26
CA ARG A 28 -5.21 -0.90 -9.04
C ARG A 28 -5.40 0.58 -9.34
N LEU A 29 -5.01 1.50 -8.43
CA LEU A 29 -5.08 2.94 -8.67
C LEU A 29 -4.33 3.34 -9.95
N THR A 30 -3.16 2.76 -10.17
CA THR A 30 -2.29 3.13 -11.31
C THR A 30 -2.90 2.86 -12.69
N VAL A 31 -3.91 1.98 -12.78
CA VAL A 31 -4.57 1.59 -14.03
C VAL A 31 -6.06 1.97 -14.08
N SER A 32 -6.56 2.63 -13.03
CA SER A 32 -7.95 3.04 -12.92
C SER A 32 -8.17 4.46 -13.45
N ASP A 33 -9.39 4.73 -13.92
CA ASP A 33 -9.84 6.09 -14.23
C ASP A 33 -10.11 6.91 -12.95
N ALA A 34 -10.47 8.19 -13.11
CA ALA A 34 -10.68 9.10 -12.00
C ALA A 34 -11.76 8.62 -11.01
N THR A 35 -12.84 8.02 -11.52
CA THR A 35 -13.95 7.52 -10.70
C THR A 35 -13.52 6.28 -9.90
N GLY A 36 -12.87 5.33 -10.57
CA GLY A 36 -12.32 4.13 -9.95
C GLY A 36 -11.27 4.46 -8.89
N ARG A 37 -10.43 5.47 -9.13
CA ARG A 37 -9.44 5.93 -8.14
C ARG A 37 -10.09 6.44 -6.85
N ARG A 38 -11.12 7.27 -6.95
CA ARG A 38 -11.86 7.77 -5.78
C ARG A 38 -12.46 6.64 -4.96
N LEU A 39 -13.08 5.66 -5.63
CA LEU A 39 -13.64 4.49 -4.95
C LEU A 39 -12.56 3.67 -4.26
N LEU A 40 -11.45 3.40 -4.95
CA LEU A 40 -10.33 2.62 -4.40
C LEU A 40 -9.72 3.27 -3.16
N VAL A 41 -9.55 4.59 -3.13
CA VAL A 41 -9.10 5.30 -1.92
C VAL A 41 -10.08 5.10 -0.76
N GLN A 42 -11.39 5.16 -1.01
CA GLN A 42 -12.39 4.89 0.03
C GLN A 42 -12.30 3.44 0.55
N THR A 43 -12.00 2.47 -0.33
CA THR A 43 -11.80 1.07 0.09
C THR A 43 -10.56 0.85 0.95
N ALA A 44 -9.57 1.76 0.92
CA ALA A 44 -8.38 1.68 1.75
C ALA A 44 -8.62 2.17 3.19
N ALA A 45 -9.65 2.99 3.43
CA ALA A 45 -9.90 3.62 4.73
C ALA A 45 -10.04 2.61 5.89
N PRO A 46 -10.75 1.46 5.74
CA PRO A 46 -10.80 0.44 6.79
C PRO A 46 -9.43 -0.19 7.09
N CYS A 47 -8.55 -0.33 6.09
CA CYS A 47 -7.21 -0.89 6.28
C CYS A 47 -6.36 0.06 7.15
N PHE A 48 -6.39 1.36 6.85
CA PHE A 48 -5.72 2.36 7.68
C PHE A 48 -6.30 2.45 9.09
N ALA A 49 -7.62 2.36 9.25
CA ALA A 49 -8.25 2.30 10.56
C ALA A 49 -7.80 1.07 11.37
N ALA A 50 -7.68 -0.09 10.72
CA ALA A 50 -7.16 -1.30 11.35
C ALA A 50 -5.69 -1.17 11.77
N LEU A 51 -4.84 -0.55 10.95
CA LEU A 51 -3.44 -0.27 11.32
C LEU A 51 -3.35 0.68 12.53
N ARG A 52 -4.14 1.75 12.56
CA ARG A 52 -4.19 2.67 13.71
C ARG A 52 -4.65 1.94 14.97
N TRP A 53 -5.69 1.13 14.87
CA TRP A 53 -6.17 0.32 16.00
C TRP A 53 -5.10 -0.67 16.49
N LEU A 54 -4.38 -1.36 15.59
CA LEU A 54 -3.29 -2.25 15.95
C LEU A 54 -2.20 -1.51 16.72
N ASN A 55 -1.78 -0.34 16.23
CA ASN A 55 -0.79 0.51 16.91
C ASN A 55 -1.25 0.86 18.33
N GLU A 56 -2.51 1.28 18.48
CA GLU A 56 -3.07 1.67 19.77
C GLU A 56 -3.21 0.52 20.76
N ALA A 57 -3.61 -0.66 20.28
CA ALA A 57 -3.93 -1.82 21.11
C ALA A 57 -2.69 -2.65 21.48
N HIS A 58 -1.68 -2.70 20.60
CA HIS A 58 -0.59 -3.69 20.70
C HIS A 58 0.82 -3.12 20.57
N PHE A 59 0.99 -1.88 20.10
CA PHE A 59 2.32 -1.26 19.89
C PHE A 59 2.46 0.06 20.67
N GLU A 60 1.88 0.10 21.88
CA GLU A 60 2.05 1.19 22.84
C GLU A 60 1.70 2.59 22.31
N LYS A 61 0.85 2.68 21.27
CA LYS A 61 0.51 3.95 20.61
C LYS A 61 1.76 4.67 20.10
N SER A 62 2.71 3.92 19.52
CA SER A 62 3.95 4.47 19.01
C SER A 62 3.68 5.66 18.06
N PRO A 63 4.24 6.85 18.35
CA PRO A 63 4.05 8.02 17.50
C PRO A 63 4.75 7.86 16.15
N ALA A 64 5.82 7.06 16.07
CA ALA A 64 6.51 6.76 14.82
C ALA A 64 5.62 5.93 13.89
N ILE A 65 5.00 4.86 14.41
CA ILE A 65 4.05 4.04 13.65
C ILE A 65 2.86 4.87 13.18
N ALA A 66 2.31 5.73 14.05
CA ALA A 66 1.21 6.62 13.70
C ALA A 66 1.59 7.56 12.53
N ALA A 67 2.77 8.18 12.60
CA ALA A 67 3.28 9.06 11.55
C ALA A 67 3.50 8.31 10.23
N SER A 68 4.04 7.09 10.26
CA SER A 68 4.23 6.25 9.08
C SER A 68 2.90 5.87 8.42
N ILE A 69 1.90 5.49 9.21
CA ILE A 69 0.54 5.18 8.71
C ILE A 69 -0.05 6.41 8.01
N ASP A 70 0.04 7.59 8.63
CA ASP A 70 -0.48 8.83 8.06
C ASP A 70 0.28 9.23 6.79
N GLY A 71 1.60 9.05 6.76
CA GLY A 71 2.43 9.26 5.58
C GLY A 71 2.02 8.37 4.41
N LEU A 72 1.71 7.09 4.68
CA LEU A 72 1.23 6.15 3.67
C LEU A 72 -0.16 6.52 3.15
N ASP A 73 -1.08 6.93 4.02
CA ASP A 73 -2.42 7.41 3.63
C ASP A 73 -2.34 8.65 2.73
N VAL A 74 -1.49 9.62 3.10
CA VAL A 74 -1.25 10.82 2.28
C VAL A 74 -0.68 10.45 0.92
N GLN A 75 0.34 9.60 0.84
CA GLN A 75 0.94 9.19 -0.43
C GLN A 75 -0.04 8.42 -1.33
N LEU A 76 -0.93 7.60 -0.74
CA LEU A 76 -1.98 6.92 -1.49
C LEU A 76 -2.98 7.91 -2.10
N LYS A 77 -3.38 8.94 -1.33
CA LYS A 77 -4.25 10.02 -1.81
C LYS A 77 -3.59 10.83 -2.93
N VAL A 78 -2.30 11.18 -2.76
CA VAL A 78 -1.51 11.87 -3.81
C VAL A 78 -1.46 11.04 -5.08
N LEU A 79 -1.24 9.72 -4.98
CA LEU A 79 -1.27 8.82 -6.15
C LEU A 79 -2.64 8.84 -6.84
N ALA A 80 -3.72 8.86 -6.07
CA ALA A 80 -5.08 8.90 -6.62
C ALA A 80 -5.42 10.23 -7.31
N GLU A 81 -4.82 11.34 -6.85
CA GLU A 81 -4.99 12.69 -7.40
C GLU A 81 -4.17 12.96 -8.67
N GLN A 82 -3.17 12.13 -8.99
CA GLN A 82 -2.44 12.23 -10.25
C GLN A 82 -3.41 12.21 -11.44
N PRO A 83 -3.06 12.85 -12.58
CA PRO A 83 -3.88 12.80 -13.79
C PRO A 83 -4.27 11.36 -14.11
N ALA A 84 -5.58 11.08 -14.15
CA ALA A 84 -6.07 9.73 -14.39
C ALA A 84 -6.29 9.55 -15.90
N SER A 85 -5.53 8.63 -16.48
CA SER A 85 -5.69 8.23 -17.86
C SER A 85 -5.60 6.72 -17.93
N LEU A 86 -6.61 6.10 -18.54
CA LEU A 86 -6.67 4.66 -18.69
C LEU A 86 -5.47 4.18 -19.50
N PRO A 87 -4.89 3.02 -19.17
CA PRO A 87 -3.76 2.52 -19.94
C PRO A 87 -4.18 2.22 -21.38
N THR A 88 -3.39 2.71 -22.34
CA THR A 88 -3.65 2.61 -23.78
C THR A 88 -2.90 1.43 -24.40
N GLY A 89 -3.31 0.99 -25.59
CA GLY A 89 -2.72 -0.17 -26.28
C GLY A 89 -3.43 -1.50 -25.99
N THR A 90 -2.95 -2.59 -26.59
CA THR A 90 -3.57 -3.92 -26.51
C THR A 90 -2.60 -5.01 -26.02
N GLY A 91 -3.13 -5.98 -25.28
CA GLY A 91 -2.37 -7.13 -24.78
C GLY A 91 -1.12 -6.73 -23.99
N ARG A 92 0.05 -7.27 -24.38
CA ARG A 92 1.33 -7.04 -23.69
C ARG A 92 1.96 -5.67 -23.96
N ARG A 93 1.38 -4.86 -24.84
CA ARG A 93 1.86 -3.53 -25.24
C ARG A 93 1.11 -2.39 -24.56
N ARG A 94 0.38 -2.68 -23.47
CA ARG A 94 -0.30 -1.65 -22.70
C ARG A 94 0.70 -0.73 -22.01
N VAL A 95 0.46 0.58 -22.10
CA VAL A 95 1.26 1.61 -21.45
C VAL A 95 0.39 2.44 -20.51
N CYS A 96 0.98 2.89 -19.41
CA CYS A 96 0.33 3.74 -18.42
C CYS A 96 -0.08 5.05 -19.06
N GLY A 97 -1.35 5.45 -18.89
CA GLY A 97 -1.83 6.72 -19.40
C GLY A 97 -1.25 7.95 -18.68
N VAL A 98 -0.57 7.75 -17.54
CA VAL A 98 0.01 8.83 -16.71
C VAL A 98 1.47 9.09 -17.07
N CYS A 99 2.32 8.08 -16.95
CA CYS A 99 3.77 8.22 -17.17
C CYS A 99 4.26 7.66 -18.52
N GLY A 100 3.40 6.98 -19.29
CA GLY A 100 3.77 6.35 -20.56
C GLY A 100 4.55 5.04 -20.44
N ASP A 101 4.93 4.62 -19.23
CA ASP A 101 5.69 3.38 -19.03
C ASP A 101 4.81 2.13 -19.17
N ARG A 102 5.45 0.97 -19.36
CA ARG A 102 4.75 -0.29 -19.60
C ARG A 102 3.97 -0.76 -18.37
N ILE A 103 2.73 -1.20 -18.61
CA ILE A 103 1.94 -1.86 -17.57
C ILE A 103 2.51 -3.25 -17.29
N THR A 104 2.75 -3.51 -16.00
CA THR A 104 3.26 -4.76 -15.48
C THR A 104 2.11 -5.65 -15.00
N ARG A 105 2.27 -6.96 -15.20
CA ARG A 105 1.41 -7.99 -14.63
C ARG A 105 2.29 -9.17 -14.22
N ALA A 106 2.38 -9.42 -12.91
CA ALA A 106 3.23 -10.49 -12.41
C ALA A 106 2.72 -11.88 -12.83
N ASN A 107 1.39 -12.10 -12.78
CA ASN A 107 0.74 -13.32 -13.23
C ASN A 107 -0.76 -13.08 -13.53
N SER A 108 -1.47 -14.12 -13.98
CA SER A 108 -2.90 -14.04 -14.32
C SER A 108 -3.81 -13.68 -13.14
N TYR A 109 -3.36 -13.90 -11.90
CA TYR A 109 -4.16 -13.71 -10.69
C TYR A 109 -3.93 -12.35 -10.00
N GLN A 110 -2.87 -11.62 -10.37
CA GLN A 110 -2.59 -10.29 -9.83
C GLN A 110 -3.11 -9.18 -10.74
N PRO A 111 -3.50 -8.03 -10.16
CA PRO A 111 -3.92 -6.88 -10.95
C PRO A 111 -2.76 -6.38 -11.82
N GLU A 112 -3.13 -5.77 -12.94
CA GLU A 112 -2.19 -5.00 -13.75
C GLU A 112 -1.88 -3.68 -13.03
N PHE A 113 -0.63 -3.21 -13.11
CA PHE A 113 -0.20 -1.97 -12.47
C PHE A 113 0.96 -1.30 -13.21
N CYS A 114 1.16 -0.01 -12.97
CA CYS A 114 2.34 0.73 -13.41
C CYS A 114 3.38 0.77 -12.27
N SER A 115 4.55 0.18 -12.49
CA SER A 115 5.65 0.18 -11.51
C SER A 115 6.17 1.58 -11.22
N GLU A 116 6.31 2.42 -12.23
CA GLU A 116 6.86 3.78 -12.06
C GLU A 116 5.93 4.69 -11.25
N CYS A 117 4.63 4.67 -11.52
CA CYS A 117 3.67 5.40 -10.70
C CYS A 117 3.62 4.88 -9.26
N LEU A 118 3.81 3.56 -9.06
CA LEU A 118 3.77 2.97 -7.73
C LEU A 118 5.00 3.33 -6.88
N LYS A 119 6.14 3.69 -7.50
CA LYS A 119 7.36 4.09 -6.76
C LYS A 119 7.13 5.27 -5.81
N THR A 120 6.14 6.13 -6.08
CA THR A 120 5.82 7.25 -5.17
C THR A 120 5.36 6.78 -3.80
N LEU A 121 4.77 5.58 -3.71
CA LEU A 121 4.30 4.99 -2.46
C LEU A 121 5.43 4.27 -1.71
N HIS A 122 6.51 3.88 -2.39
CA HIS A 122 7.52 2.98 -1.86
C HIS A 122 8.19 3.51 -0.58
N PRO A 123 8.59 4.79 -0.46
CA PRO A 123 9.20 5.30 0.78
C PRO A 123 8.27 5.17 1.99
N ALA A 124 6.99 5.50 1.84
CA ALA A 124 6.02 5.39 2.93
C ALA A 124 5.68 3.93 3.26
N LEU A 125 5.67 3.04 2.26
CA LEU A 125 5.51 1.61 2.49
C LEU A 125 6.67 1.04 3.32
N MET A 126 7.91 1.40 2.95
CA MET A 126 9.10 0.99 3.69
C MET A 126 9.11 1.50 5.13
N ALA A 127 8.64 2.73 5.38
CA ALA A 127 8.50 3.25 6.74
C ALA A 127 7.54 2.41 7.60
N VAL A 128 6.37 2.05 7.06
CA VAL A 128 5.36 1.23 7.78
C VAL A 128 5.82 -0.22 7.98
N GLU A 129 6.65 -0.76 7.08
CA GLU A 129 7.23 -2.10 7.20
C GLU A 129 8.50 -2.13 8.06
N SER A 130 9.11 -0.97 8.32
CA SER A 130 10.36 -0.87 9.08
C SER A 130 10.18 -1.22 10.56
N CYS A 131 11.29 -1.58 11.20
CA CYS A 131 11.34 -1.86 12.63
C CYS A 131 11.36 -0.59 13.49
N GLU A 132 11.96 0.49 12.98
CA GLU A 132 12.11 1.75 13.73
C GLU A 132 10.84 2.61 13.67
N GLU A 133 10.14 2.57 12.54
CA GLU A 133 9.03 3.47 12.25
C GLU A 133 7.72 2.73 11.96
N GLY A 134 7.68 1.40 12.08
CA GLY A 134 6.58 0.57 11.57
C GLY A 134 6.32 -0.72 12.35
N PHE A 135 5.70 -1.68 11.68
CA PHE A 135 5.33 -3.00 12.22
C PHE A 135 6.39 -4.07 12.02
N GLY A 136 7.67 -3.68 11.91
CA GLY A 136 8.76 -4.60 11.58
C GLY A 136 8.94 -5.77 12.56
N THR A 137 9.45 -6.87 12.03
CA THR A 137 9.55 -8.17 12.73
C THR A 137 10.88 -8.38 13.48
N GLU A 138 11.76 -7.39 13.60
CA GLU A 138 13.07 -7.62 14.26
C GLU A 138 13.04 -7.40 15.78
N ALA A 139 11.93 -6.86 16.29
CA ALA A 139 11.68 -6.77 17.73
C ALA A 139 11.08 -8.06 18.33
N ILE A 140 10.88 -9.10 17.50
CA ILE A 140 10.31 -10.41 17.87
C ILE A 140 11.30 -11.55 17.63
#